data_AF-A0A4V2Z468-F1
#
_entry.id   AF-A0A4V2Z468-F1
#
_cell.length_a   1.000
_cell.length_b   1.000
_cell.length_c   1.000
_cell.angle_alpha   90.00
_cell.angle_beta   90.00
_cell.angle_gamma   90.00
#
_symmetry.space_group_name_H-M   'P 1'
#
loop_
_entity.id
_entity.type
_entity.pdbx_description
1 polymer ?
#
loop_
_entity_poly.entity_id
_entity_poly.type
_entity_poly.pdbx_seq_one_letter_code
_entity_poly.pdbx_strand_id
1 'polypeptide(L)'
;MLRFAFILVLQLFILVPAATYAQFSDRPGLERYLRISPGSDHSGLNRVVISSDVDSTWERWKERGYNFGFNPKVTPMYTTIDGILSTPYMIQVRGNPQERNRKRWGYHVFEGYATDDKSRITMLVNKHVEMERPVAEAYYYSTVYDHSEGAYNWFKIGSDVRQHSFLFGRDKAIFYGSLKLSNALTLGNIGKADLLQTQPDQDAEKNFGEDAKHVNFKELKGGDNGTMFYDKDNNIVVIKVDGKWMKVVVEPLPKNVKYEF
;
A
#
# COMPACT_ATOMS: atom_id res chain seq x y z
N MET A 1 0.12 76.27 -13.98
CA MET A 1 -0.22 74.98 -14.62
C MET A 1 1.01 74.23 -15.16
N LEU A 2 1.96 74.86 -15.85
CA LEU A 2 3.12 74.17 -16.45
C LEU A 2 4.03 73.40 -15.47
N ARG A 3 4.24 73.91 -14.24
CA ARG A 3 5.07 73.24 -13.21
C ARG A 3 4.46 71.95 -12.66
N PHE A 4 3.14 71.85 -12.61
CA PHE A 4 2.45 70.63 -12.14
C PHE A 4 2.52 69.51 -13.18
N ALA A 5 2.41 69.83 -14.46
CA ALA A 5 2.55 68.86 -15.54
C ALA A 5 3.97 68.26 -15.60
N PHE A 6 5.00 69.06 -15.36
CA PHE A 6 6.39 68.58 -15.39
C PHE A 6 6.70 67.63 -14.23
N ILE A 7 6.19 67.91 -13.02
CA ILE A 7 6.36 67.03 -11.85
C ILE A 7 5.61 65.70 -12.06
N LEU A 8 4.42 65.74 -12.66
CA LEU A 8 3.63 64.54 -12.93
C LEU A 8 4.33 63.62 -13.96
N VAL A 9 4.90 64.20 -15.01
CA VAL A 9 5.66 63.46 -16.04
C VAL A 9 6.95 62.88 -15.45
N LEU A 10 7.65 63.63 -14.60
CA LEU A 10 8.86 63.14 -13.93
C LEU A 10 8.54 62.00 -12.94
N GLN A 11 7.42 62.09 -12.21
CA GLN A 11 6.96 61.00 -11.34
C GLN A 11 6.56 59.75 -12.13
N LEU A 12 5.93 59.90 -13.30
CA LEU A 12 5.66 58.77 -14.20
C LEU A 12 6.96 58.12 -14.69
N PHE A 13 7.97 58.91 -15.04
CA PHE A 13 9.28 58.40 -15.48
C PHE A 13 10.09 57.69 -14.38
N ILE A 14 9.80 57.95 -13.10
CA ILE A 14 10.45 57.26 -11.96
C ILE A 14 9.65 56.02 -11.54
N LEU A 15 8.32 56.07 -11.61
CA LEU A 15 7.44 54.97 -11.21
C LEU A 15 7.40 53.82 -12.24
N VAL A 16 7.52 54.10 -13.54
CA VAL A 16 7.55 53.07 -14.58
C VAL A 16 8.76 52.13 -14.45
N PRO A 17 10.01 52.61 -14.26
CA PRO A 17 11.14 51.70 -14.04
C PRO A 17 11.03 50.93 -12.71
N ALA A 18 10.51 51.55 -11.64
CA ALA A 18 10.29 50.87 -10.37
C ALA A 18 9.27 49.73 -10.47
N ALA A 19 8.22 49.89 -11.28
CA ALA A 19 7.24 48.85 -11.58
C ALA A 19 7.83 47.72 -12.45
N THR A 20 8.78 48.02 -13.36
CA THR A 20 9.46 46.99 -14.16
C THR A 20 10.51 46.18 -13.37
N TYR A 21 11.18 46.79 -12.38
CA TYR A 21 12.11 46.08 -11.49
C TYR A 21 11.37 45.15 -10.51
N ALA A 22 10.13 45.46 -10.15
CA ALA A 22 9.28 44.58 -9.33
C ALA A 22 8.74 43.35 -10.10
N GLN A 23 8.89 43.30 -11.44
CA GLN A 23 8.52 42.14 -12.27
C GLN A 23 9.68 41.19 -12.54
N PHE A 24 10.90 41.51 -12.08
CA PHE A 24 11.92 40.49 -11.90
C PHE A 24 11.58 39.69 -10.65
N SER A 25 10.61 38.79 -10.79
CA SER A 25 10.46 37.69 -9.86
C SER A 25 11.83 37.04 -9.72
N ASP A 26 12.37 36.94 -8.50
CA ASP A 26 13.43 36.00 -8.17
C ASP A 26 12.91 34.62 -8.57
N ARG A 27 13.19 34.19 -9.80
CA ARG A 27 13.05 32.79 -10.14
C ARG A 27 14.09 32.11 -9.27
N PRO A 28 13.70 31.30 -8.28
CA PRO A 28 14.69 30.57 -7.50
C PRO A 28 15.58 29.84 -8.51
N GLY A 29 16.89 30.13 -8.47
CA GLY A 29 17.84 29.56 -9.41
C GLY A 29 17.74 28.03 -9.37
N LEU A 30 17.90 27.39 -10.53
CA LEU A 30 17.87 25.93 -10.69
C LEU A 30 18.75 25.22 -9.63
N GLU A 31 19.85 25.87 -9.24
CA GLU A 31 20.81 25.47 -8.20
C GLU A 31 20.18 25.12 -6.83
N ARG A 32 18.99 25.64 -6.52
CA ARG A 32 18.30 25.35 -5.25
C ARG A 32 17.68 23.95 -5.23
N TYR A 33 17.28 23.44 -6.39
CA TYR A 33 16.54 22.18 -6.51
C TYR A 33 17.32 21.10 -7.26
N LEU A 34 18.31 21.48 -8.05
CA LEU A 34 19.20 20.58 -8.76
C LEU A 34 20.63 20.96 -8.40
N ARG A 35 21.36 20.04 -7.77
CA ARG A 35 22.77 20.25 -7.43
C ARG A 35 23.63 19.08 -7.88
N ILE A 36 24.84 19.39 -8.31
CA ILE A 36 25.89 18.41 -8.55
C ILE A 36 26.72 18.32 -7.27
N SER A 37 26.76 17.15 -6.64
CA SER A 37 27.58 16.89 -5.44
C SER A 37 28.73 15.96 -5.80
N PRO A 38 29.94 16.15 -5.23
CA PRO A 38 31.01 15.19 -5.38
C PRO A 38 30.57 13.78 -4.95
N GLY A 39 31.05 12.78 -5.67
CA GLY A 39 30.98 11.37 -5.30
C GLY A 39 31.93 11.04 -4.15
N SER A 40 32.24 9.75 -3.95
CA SER A 40 33.24 9.38 -2.95
C SER A 40 34.62 9.96 -3.31
N ASP A 41 35.43 10.24 -2.30
CA ASP A 41 36.75 10.89 -2.40
C ASP A 41 37.68 10.20 -3.42
N HIS A 42 37.47 8.91 -3.68
CA HIS A 42 38.26 8.10 -4.61
C HIS A 42 37.68 7.96 -6.02
N SER A 43 36.44 8.41 -6.26
CA SER A 43 35.77 8.17 -7.55
C SER A 43 36.14 9.19 -8.62
N GLY A 44 36.44 10.44 -8.24
CA GLY A 44 36.56 11.56 -9.19
C GLY A 44 35.26 11.87 -9.95
N LEU A 45 34.15 11.22 -9.59
CA LEU A 45 32.84 11.37 -10.23
C LEU A 45 31.93 12.26 -9.39
N ASN A 46 30.91 12.83 -10.03
CA ASN A 46 29.87 13.60 -9.35
C ASN A 46 28.54 12.86 -9.40
N ARG A 47 27.64 13.18 -8.44
CA ARG A 47 26.24 12.76 -8.44
C ARG A 47 25.31 13.95 -8.59
N VAL A 48 24.20 13.75 -9.29
CA VAL A 48 23.11 14.72 -9.36
C VAL A 48 22.16 14.48 -8.18
N VAL A 49 21.76 15.54 -7.49
CA VAL A 49 20.78 15.50 -6.41
C VAL A 49 19.64 16.44 -6.78
N ILE A 50 18.43 15.90 -6.81
CA ILE A 50 17.18 16.65 -6.96
C ILE A 50 16.55 16.76 -5.58
N SER A 51 16.13 17.96 -5.20
CA SER A 51 15.46 18.23 -3.92
C SER A 51 14.21 19.08 -4.13
N SER A 52 13.33 19.02 -3.14
CA SER A 52 12.11 19.81 -3.09
C SER A 52 12.01 20.50 -1.72
N ASP A 53 11.38 21.67 -1.68
CA ASP A 53 11.16 22.41 -0.43
C ASP A 53 9.98 21.80 0.35
N VAL A 54 9.92 22.09 1.65
CA VAL A 54 8.72 21.89 2.48
C VAL A 54 7.88 23.15 2.40
N ASP A 55 6.64 23.03 1.93
CA ASP A 55 5.68 24.13 1.91
C ASP A 55 4.35 23.62 2.48
N SER A 56 4.03 23.95 3.73
CA SER A 56 2.77 23.52 4.35
C SER A 56 1.53 24.20 3.77
N THR A 57 1.71 25.18 2.89
CA THR A 57 0.63 25.93 2.22
C THR A 57 0.39 25.50 0.77
N TRP A 58 1.16 24.51 0.27
CA TRP A 58 0.97 23.98 -1.08
C TRP A 58 -0.48 23.52 -1.29
N GLU A 59 -1.15 24.07 -2.32
CA GLU A 59 -2.59 23.89 -2.53
C GLU A 59 -3.00 22.42 -2.67
N ARG A 60 -2.11 21.59 -3.26
CA ARG A 60 -2.37 20.15 -3.41
C ARG A 60 -2.41 19.40 -2.09
N TRP A 61 -2.00 19.97 -0.96
CA TRP A 61 -2.29 19.37 0.35
C TRP A 61 -3.78 19.30 0.67
N LYS A 62 -4.66 19.97 -0.08
CA LYS A 62 -6.12 19.77 0.02
C LYS A 62 -6.57 18.51 -0.72
N GLU A 63 -5.79 18.04 -1.68
CA GLU A 63 -6.07 16.84 -2.43
C GLU A 63 -5.66 15.60 -1.62
N ARG A 64 -6.54 14.60 -1.64
CA ARG A 64 -6.41 13.40 -0.82
C ARG A 64 -5.14 12.62 -1.12
N GLY A 65 -4.85 12.37 -2.40
CA GLY A 65 -3.69 11.58 -2.84
C GLY A 65 -2.35 12.15 -2.35
N TYR A 66 -2.27 13.46 -2.12
CA TYR A 66 -1.07 14.13 -1.63
C TYR A 66 -1.02 14.24 -0.10
N ASN A 67 -2.16 14.50 0.57
CA ASN A 67 -2.19 14.72 2.01
C ASN A 67 -2.20 13.43 2.84
N PHE A 68 -2.99 12.44 2.42
CA PHE A 68 -3.32 11.30 3.28
C PHE A 68 -2.04 10.60 3.75
N GLY A 69 -1.81 10.56 5.06
CA GLY A 69 -0.63 9.94 5.68
C GLY A 69 0.69 10.69 5.61
N PHE A 70 0.68 11.94 5.13
CA PHE A 70 1.83 12.83 5.15
C PHE A 70 1.68 13.90 6.23
N ASN A 71 2.81 14.48 6.65
CA ASN A 71 2.81 15.63 7.55
C ASN A 71 3.29 16.85 6.75
N PRO A 72 2.36 17.73 6.31
CA PRO A 72 2.71 18.89 5.46
C PRO A 72 3.73 19.85 6.08
N LYS A 73 3.97 19.79 7.40
CA LYS A 73 4.96 20.63 8.09
C LYS A 73 6.40 20.18 7.88
N VAL A 74 6.63 18.94 7.44
CA VAL A 74 7.97 18.35 7.30
C VAL A 74 8.17 17.57 6.00
N THR A 75 7.10 17.18 5.31
CA THR A 75 7.16 16.48 4.04
C THR A 75 7.46 17.47 2.91
N PRO A 76 8.53 17.28 2.11
CA PRO A 76 8.77 18.08 0.92
C PRO A 76 7.62 17.96 -0.08
N MET A 77 7.39 19.01 -0.87
CA MET A 77 6.47 18.92 -2.02
C MET A 77 6.94 17.82 -2.97
N TYR A 78 6.01 17.21 -3.69
CA TYR A 78 6.32 16.12 -4.60
C TYR A 78 7.06 16.64 -5.82
N THR A 79 8.24 16.07 -6.11
CA THR A 79 8.89 16.25 -7.42
C THR A 79 8.12 15.43 -8.45
N THR A 80 7.68 16.08 -9.52
CA THR A 80 6.95 15.43 -10.61
C THR A 80 7.86 15.26 -11.82
N ILE A 81 7.66 14.16 -12.55
CA ILE A 81 8.27 13.91 -13.86
C ILE A 81 7.12 13.84 -14.85
N ASP A 82 6.97 14.87 -15.68
CA ASP A 82 5.95 14.93 -16.74
C ASP A 82 6.50 14.26 -18.00
N GLY A 83 6.62 12.93 -17.95
CA GLY A 83 7.21 12.12 -19.01
C GLY A 83 7.51 10.70 -18.58
N ILE A 84 8.13 9.93 -19.48
CA ILE A 84 8.52 8.54 -19.21
C ILE A 84 9.82 8.54 -18.41
N LEU A 85 9.78 7.97 -17.20
CA LEU A 85 10.99 7.58 -16.46
C LEU A 85 11.31 6.12 -16.79
N SER A 86 12.31 5.89 -17.65
CA SER A 86 12.84 4.56 -17.96
C SER A 86 14.32 4.49 -17.59
N THR A 87 14.71 3.46 -16.86
CA THR A 87 16.10 3.25 -16.43
C THR A 87 16.43 1.76 -16.49
N PRO A 88 17.61 1.37 -17.00
CA PRO A 88 18.08 -0.01 -16.92
C PRO A 88 18.61 -0.36 -15.51
N TYR A 89 18.62 0.61 -14.58
CA TYR A 89 19.17 0.49 -13.24
C TYR A 89 18.10 0.46 -12.16
N MET A 90 18.49 0.02 -10.96
CA MET A 90 17.62 -0.12 -9.80
C MET A 90 17.11 1.24 -9.28
N ILE A 91 15.80 1.33 -9.03
CA ILE A 91 15.20 2.39 -8.20
C ILE A 91 15.19 1.90 -6.75
N GLN A 92 15.91 2.60 -5.86
CA GLN A 92 15.97 2.27 -4.44
C GLN A 92 15.09 3.20 -3.61
N VAL A 93 14.11 2.63 -2.93
CA VAL A 93 13.28 3.38 -1.97
C VAL A 93 13.76 3.07 -0.56
N ARG A 94 14.59 3.95 0.01
CA ARG A 94 15.17 3.81 1.36
C ARG A 94 14.48 4.70 2.38
N GLY A 95 14.25 4.18 3.57
CA GLY A 95 13.81 5.02 4.67
C GLY A 95 13.75 4.25 5.97
N ASN A 96 14.01 5.00 7.04
CA ASN A 96 14.05 4.54 8.41
C ASN A 96 13.48 5.68 9.30
N PRO A 97 13.21 5.41 10.59
CA PRO A 97 12.66 6.41 11.50
C PRO A 97 13.52 7.68 11.67
N GLN A 98 14.81 7.60 11.35
CA GLN A 98 15.79 8.68 11.50
C GLN A 98 15.94 9.55 10.24
N GLU A 99 15.34 9.17 9.11
CA GLU A 99 15.38 9.99 7.89
C GLU A 99 14.60 11.30 8.07
N ARG A 100 15.22 12.42 7.67
CA ARG A 100 14.71 13.79 7.82
C ARG A 100 13.26 13.97 7.35
N ASN A 101 12.92 13.31 6.25
CA ASN A 101 11.62 13.49 5.59
C ASN A 101 10.62 12.39 5.93
N ARG A 102 11.01 11.39 6.74
CA ARG A 102 10.22 10.20 7.14
C ARG A 102 9.33 9.67 6.01
N LYS A 103 9.69 8.54 5.38
CA LYS A 103 8.74 7.82 4.49
C LYS A 103 7.34 7.81 5.11
N ARG A 104 6.28 7.86 4.30
CA ARG A 104 4.89 7.76 4.77
C ARG A 104 4.77 6.67 5.85
N TRP A 105 4.67 7.12 7.11
CA TRP A 105 4.71 6.32 8.34
C TRP A 105 5.88 5.33 8.53
N GLY A 106 6.98 5.43 7.78
CA GLY A 106 8.20 4.65 7.97
C GLY A 106 8.29 3.31 7.25
N TYR A 107 7.16 2.78 6.75
CA TYR A 107 7.07 1.42 6.21
C TYR A 107 6.71 1.34 4.71
N HIS A 108 6.23 2.43 4.11
CA HIS A 108 5.77 2.43 2.72
C HIS A 108 6.95 2.44 1.74
N VAL A 109 6.96 1.48 0.82
CA VAL A 109 7.99 1.36 -0.23
C VAL A 109 7.45 1.77 -1.59
N PHE A 110 6.17 1.49 -1.86
CA PHE A 110 5.54 1.83 -3.12
C PHE A 110 4.05 2.12 -2.92
N GLU A 111 3.55 3.13 -3.62
CA GLU A 111 2.13 3.44 -3.72
C GLU A 111 1.79 3.76 -5.18
N GLY A 112 0.78 3.08 -5.72
CA GLY A 112 0.25 3.33 -7.06
C GLY A 112 -1.25 3.62 -6.98
N TYR A 113 -1.66 4.78 -7.46
CA TYR A 113 -3.07 5.22 -7.44
C TYR A 113 -3.75 4.87 -8.76
N ALA A 114 -5.03 4.49 -8.68
CA ALA A 114 -5.88 4.32 -9.85
C ALA A 114 -6.10 5.68 -10.55
N THR A 115 -6.55 5.65 -11.80
CA THR A 115 -6.76 6.85 -12.62
C THR A 115 -7.75 7.84 -12.03
N ASP A 116 -8.61 7.38 -11.12
CA ASP A 116 -9.60 8.20 -10.40
C ASP A 116 -9.11 8.71 -9.03
N ASP A 117 -7.88 8.37 -8.62
CA ASP A 117 -7.28 8.67 -7.31
C ASP A 117 -8.07 8.11 -6.09
N LYS A 118 -8.96 7.14 -6.31
CA LYS A 118 -9.80 6.59 -5.22
C LYS A 118 -9.34 5.25 -4.69
N SER A 119 -8.66 4.46 -5.51
CA SER A 119 -8.12 3.14 -5.14
C SER A 119 -6.60 3.15 -5.26
N ARG A 120 -5.92 2.33 -4.45
CA ARG A 120 -4.46 2.38 -4.39
C ARG A 120 -3.81 1.05 -4.03
N ILE A 121 -2.83 0.66 -4.83
CA ILE A 121 -1.90 -0.41 -4.47
C ILE A 121 -0.89 0.13 -3.46
N THR A 122 -0.68 -0.59 -2.38
CA THR A 122 0.30 -0.25 -1.36
C THR A 122 1.22 -1.42 -1.12
N MET A 123 2.53 -1.15 -1.11
CA MET A 123 3.55 -2.09 -0.69
C MET A 123 4.27 -1.58 0.57
N LEU A 124 4.22 -2.38 1.63
CA LEU A 124 4.85 -2.10 2.91
C LEU A 124 5.95 -3.12 3.20
N VAL A 125 6.96 -2.71 3.95
CA VAL A 125 7.96 -3.63 4.50
C VAL A 125 8.14 -3.36 5.98
N ASN A 126 8.15 -4.44 6.76
CA ASN A 126 8.40 -4.45 8.21
C ASN A 126 7.43 -3.58 9.02
N LYS A 127 6.20 -3.36 8.52
CA LYS A 127 5.12 -2.75 9.32
C LYS A 127 4.70 -3.68 10.45
N HIS A 128 4.50 -4.96 10.12
CA HIS A 128 4.11 -6.00 11.06
C HIS A 128 5.15 -7.12 11.16
N VAL A 129 5.05 -7.88 12.25
CA VAL A 129 5.80 -9.11 12.51
C VAL A 129 4.78 -10.23 12.67
N GLU A 130 4.86 -11.25 11.83
CA GLU A 130 4.00 -12.42 11.86
C GLU A 130 4.88 -13.67 11.96
N MET A 131 4.48 -14.64 12.79
CA MET A 131 5.25 -15.87 13.00
C MET A 131 6.74 -15.59 13.27
N GLU A 132 7.00 -14.65 14.18
CA GLU A 132 8.35 -14.21 14.61
C GLU A 132 9.19 -13.52 13.52
N ARG A 133 8.62 -13.22 12.35
CA ARG A 133 9.35 -12.62 11.23
C ARG A 133 8.68 -11.34 10.72
N PRO A 134 9.44 -10.30 10.35
CA PRO A 134 8.86 -9.11 9.74
C PRO A 134 8.28 -9.43 8.36
N VAL A 135 7.17 -8.78 8.02
CA VAL A 135 6.41 -9.06 6.79
C VAL A 135 6.60 -7.96 5.75
N ALA A 136 6.71 -8.37 4.48
CA ALA A 136 6.48 -7.50 3.34
C ALA A 136 5.05 -7.72 2.84
N GLU A 137 4.28 -6.65 2.75
CA GLU A 137 2.84 -6.70 2.50
C GLU A 137 2.52 -5.98 1.20
N ALA A 138 1.58 -6.53 0.44
CA ALA A 138 1.03 -5.89 -0.75
C ALA A 138 -0.49 -6.08 -0.76
N TYR A 139 -1.23 -4.98 -0.89
CA TYR A 139 -2.68 -5.01 -0.99
C TYR A 139 -3.20 -3.88 -1.86
N TYR A 140 -4.42 -4.03 -2.38
CA TYR A 140 -5.10 -3.04 -3.20
C TYR A 140 -6.30 -2.46 -2.45
N TYR A 141 -6.15 -1.28 -1.86
CA TYR A 141 -7.28 -0.59 -1.20
C TYR A 141 -8.27 -0.06 -2.25
N SER A 142 -9.54 -0.18 -1.91
CA SER A 142 -10.68 0.41 -2.59
C SER A 142 -10.97 1.82 -2.07
N THR A 143 -12.12 2.36 -2.46
CA THR A 143 -12.53 3.73 -2.12
C THR A 143 -13.06 3.86 -0.70
N VAL A 144 -13.37 2.74 -0.06
CA VAL A 144 -13.84 2.64 1.33
C VAL A 144 -12.62 2.47 2.23
N TYR A 145 -12.48 3.35 3.22
CA TYR A 145 -11.29 3.42 4.10
C TYR A 145 -11.67 2.90 5.47
N ASP A 146 -11.97 1.61 5.50
CA ASP A 146 -12.13 0.83 6.70
C ASP A 146 -11.37 -0.50 6.53
N HIS A 147 -11.58 -1.41 7.47
CA HIS A 147 -11.01 -2.75 7.43
C HIS A 147 -12.06 -3.78 7.07
N SER A 148 -13.09 -3.46 6.29
CA SER A 148 -14.05 -4.45 5.79
C SER A 148 -13.48 -5.19 4.58
N GLU A 149 -14.06 -6.35 4.23
CA GLU A 149 -13.74 -7.06 2.98
C GLU A 149 -13.90 -6.13 1.75
N GLY A 150 -14.93 -5.29 1.74
CA GLY A 150 -15.24 -4.36 0.65
C GLY A 150 -14.29 -3.18 0.52
N ALA A 151 -13.48 -2.89 1.54
CA ALA A 151 -12.41 -1.89 1.47
C ALA A 151 -11.20 -2.36 0.66
N TYR A 152 -11.14 -3.61 0.24
CA TYR A 152 -10.04 -4.16 -0.54
C TYR A 152 -10.53 -4.66 -1.89
N ASN A 153 -9.88 -4.20 -2.95
CA ASN A 153 -10.06 -4.69 -4.31
C ASN A 153 -9.26 -5.97 -4.53
N TRP A 154 -9.54 -6.67 -5.64
CA TRP A 154 -8.76 -7.83 -6.05
C TRP A 154 -7.35 -7.44 -6.51
N PHE A 155 -6.33 -7.95 -5.83
CA PHE A 155 -4.96 -7.97 -6.30
C PHE A 155 -4.73 -9.22 -7.16
N LYS A 156 -4.51 -9.05 -8.45
CA LYS A 156 -4.42 -10.14 -9.43
C LYS A 156 -2.96 -10.47 -9.76
N ILE A 157 -2.58 -11.75 -9.64
CA ILE A 157 -1.25 -12.27 -9.95
C ILE A 157 -1.35 -13.28 -11.11
N GLY A 158 -0.51 -13.13 -12.13
CA GLY A 158 -0.48 -14.00 -13.31
C GLY A 158 -0.72 -13.24 -14.61
N SER A 159 -1.75 -13.62 -15.37
CA SER A 159 -2.08 -13.01 -16.67
C SER A 159 -3.22 -12.01 -16.55
N ASP A 160 -3.24 -10.98 -17.40
CA ASP A 160 -4.36 -10.07 -17.64
C ASP A 160 -5.67 -10.76 -18.09
N VAL A 161 -5.58 -11.93 -18.73
CA VAL A 161 -6.72 -12.73 -19.18
C VAL A 161 -7.58 -13.17 -17.98
N ARG A 162 -8.91 -13.02 -18.12
CA ARG A 162 -9.88 -13.46 -17.12
C ARG A 162 -9.77 -14.98 -16.93
N GLN A 163 -9.81 -15.47 -15.69
CA GLN A 163 -9.68 -16.90 -15.35
C GLN A 163 -8.32 -17.56 -15.66
N HIS A 164 -7.28 -16.78 -15.96
CA HIS A 164 -5.91 -17.27 -16.10
C HIS A 164 -4.99 -16.63 -15.06
N SER A 165 -5.42 -16.60 -13.80
CA SER A 165 -4.75 -15.86 -12.74
C SER A 165 -5.20 -16.31 -11.35
N PHE A 166 -4.62 -15.67 -10.35
CA PHE A 166 -4.96 -15.81 -8.95
C PHE A 166 -5.37 -14.45 -8.41
N LEU A 167 -6.54 -14.36 -7.76
CA LEU A 167 -7.04 -13.14 -7.14
C LEU A 167 -6.82 -13.22 -5.64
N PHE A 168 -6.31 -12.15 -5.03
CA PHE A 168 -6.13 -12.01 -3.60
C PHE A 168 -6.85 -10.75 -3.12
N GLY A 169 -7.78 -10.91 -2.18
CA GLY A 169 -8.45 -9.83 -1.47
C GLY A 169 -8.02 -9.83 -0.01
N ARG A 170 -8.80 -9.15 0.86
CA ARG A 170 -8.52 -9.12 2.30
C ARG A 170 -8.70 -10.49 2.96
N ASP A 171 -9.90 -11.06 2.82
CA ASP A 171 -10.29 -12.29 3.52
C ASP A 171 -10.36 -13.51 2.57
N LYS A 172 -10.14 -13.32 1.26
CA LYS A 172 -10.38 -14.33 0.22
C LYS A 172 -9.27 -14.40 -0.80
N ALA A 173 -9.04 -15.60 -1.32
CA ALA A 173 -8.23 -15.83 -2.49
C ALA A 173 -8.93 -16.80 -3.47
N ILE A 174 -8.92 -16.46 -4.76
CA ILE A 174 -9.56 -17.24 -5.82
C ILE A 174 -8.48 -17.71 -6.80
N PHE A 175 -8.39 -19.02 -6.99
CA PHE A 175 -7.40 -19.66 -7.83
C PHE A 175 -8.07 -20.17 -9.11
N TYR A 176 -7.91 -19.45 -10.23
CA TYR A 176 -8.42 -19.93 -11.51
C TYR A 176 -7.43 -20.85 -12.24
N GLY A 177 -6.12 -20.72 -11.95
CA GLY A 177 -5.10 -21.60 -12.48
C GLY A 177 -4.98 -22.91 -11.70
N SER A 178 -4.26 -23.88 -12.29
CA SER A 178 -3.91 -25.12 -11.60
C SER A 178 -3.00 -24.83 -10.40
N LEU A 179 -3.39 -25.31 -9.22
CA LEU A 179 -2.61 -25.22 -7.99
C LEU A 179 -1.98 -26.58 -7.69
N LYS A 180 -0.65 -26.65 -7.74
CA LYS A 180 0.11 -27.83 -7.27
C LYS A 180 0.77 -27.51 -5.94
N LEU A 181 0.36 -28.22 -4.89
CA LEU A 181 1.01 -28.18 -3.58
C LEU A 181 2.02 -29.33 -3.51
N SER A 182 3.32 -29.02 -3.48
CA SER A 182 4.39 -30.04 -3.39
C SER A 182 4.73 -30.45 -1.97
N ASN A 183 4.10 -29.82 -0.97
CA ASN A 183 4.29 -30.09 0.45
C ASN A 183 2.93 -30.39 1.10
N ALA A 184 2.93 -30.74 2.38
CA ALA A 184 1.72 -31.03 3.14
C ALA A 184 0.77 -29.82 3.16
N LEU A 185 -0.53 -30.12 3.04
CA LEU A 185 -1.62 -29.19 3.22
C LEU A 185 -2.28 -29.49 4.57
N THR A 186 -2.34 -28.49 5.44
CA THR A 186 -3.09 -28.57 6.69
C THR A 186 -4.43 -27.87 6.50
N LEU A 187 -5.53 -28.58 6.73
CA LEU A 187 -6.87 -27.98 6.73
C LEU A 187 -7.02 -27.04 7.93
N GLY A 188 -7.91 -26.04 7.80
CA GLY A 188 -8.27 -25.17 8.92
C GLY A 188 -8.72 -26.01 10.12
N ASN A 189 -8.02 -25.85 11.24
CA ASN A 189 -8.23 -26.61 12.47
C ASN A 189 -9.24 -25.88 13.37
N ILE A 190 -10.53 -26.01 13.05
CA ILE A 190 -11.61 -25.14 13.51
C ILE A 190 -12.57 -25.91 14.41
N GLY A 191 -12.82 -25.40 15.61
CA GLY A 191 -13.86 -25.84 16.54
C GLY A 191 -14.79 -24.67 16.91
N LYS A 192 -15.73 -24.90 17.83
CA LYS A 192 -16.71 -23.89 18.26
C LYS A 192 -16.06 -22.62 18.80
N ALA A 193 -14.91 -22.75 19.47
CA ALA A 193 -14.19 -21.61 20.04
C ALA A 193 -13.52 -20.71 18.99
N ASP A 194 -13.37 -21.18 17.74
CA ASP A 194 -12.77 -20.43 16.64
C ASP A 194 -13.84 -19.79 15.72
N LEU A 195 -15.11 -19.80 16.15
CA LEU A 195 -16.24 -19.26 15.42
C LEU A 195 -16.89 -18.15 16.20
N LEU A 196 -17.10 -17.01 15.55
CA LEU A 196 -17.83 -15.90 16.10
C LEU A 196 -18.92 -15.46 15.12
N GLN A 197 -20.18 -15.63 15.50
CA GLN A 197 -21.30 -15.37 14.60
C GLN A 197 -21.49 -13.88 14.29
N THR A 198 -21.27 -13.02 15.29
CA THR A 198 -21.41 -11.56 15.16
C THR A 198 -20.05 -10.95 14.91
N GLN A 199 -19.97 -10.02 13.96
CA GLN A 199 -18.74 -9.28 13.73
C GLN A 199 -18.38 -8.46 14.98
N PRO A 200 -17.11 -8.46 15.42
CA PRO A 200 -16.67 -7.56 16.47
C PRO A 200 -16.81 -6.09 16.06
N ASP A 201 -17.29 -5.24 16.95
CA ASP A 201 -17.37 -3.77 16.70
C ASP A 201 -15.99 -3.08 16.75
N GLN A 202 -14.99 -3.78 17.27
CA GLN A 202 -13.64 -3.25 17.43
C GLN A 202 -12.85 -3.31 16.12
N ASP A 203 -11.90 -2.39 16.00
CA ASP A 203 -10.97 -2.33 14.89
C ASP A 203 -10.21 -3.66 14.68
N ALA A 204 -10.22 -4.16 13.44
CA ALA A 204 -9.68 -5.47 13.11
C ALA A 204 -8.15 -5.55 13.18
N GLU A 205 -7.43 -4.43 13.04
CA GLU A 205 -5.97 -4.41 13.24
C GLU A 205 -5.63 -4.65 14.71
N LYS A 206 -6.45 -4.12 15.63
CA LYS A 206 -6.27 -4.30 17.08
C LYS A 206 -6.82 -5.62 17.60
N ASN A 207 -7.89 -6.13 17.00
CA ASN A 207 -8.61 -7.32 17.47
C ASN A 207 -8.61 -8.47 16.44
N PHE A 208 -7.50 -8.62 15.71
CA PHE A 208 -7.36 -9.55 14.59
C PHE A 208 -7.73 -11.00 14.95
N GLY A 209 -7.49 -11.43 16.19
CA GLY A 209 -7.80 -12.79 16.64
C GLY A 209 -9.30 -13.10 16.67
N GLU A 210 -10.13 -12.20 17.20
CA GLU A 210 -11.59 -12.38 17.20
C GLU A 210 -12.20 -12.11 15.82
N ASP A 211 -11.66 -11.13 15.07
CA ASP A 211 -12.09 -10.88 13.68
C ASP A 211 -11.88 -12.12 12.80
N ALA A 212 -10.75 -12.81 12.96
CA ALA A 212 -10.46 -14.07 12.26
C ALA A 212 -11.49 -15.17 12.58
N LYS A 213 -12.03 -15.24 13.80
CA LYS A 213 -13.11 -16.18 14.14
C LYS A 213 -14.41 -15.86 13.41
N HIS A 214 -14.69 -14.57 13.22
CA HIS A 214 -15.83 -14.15 12.42
C HIS A 214 -15.63 -14.47 10.94
N VAL A 215 -14.41 -14.32 10.40
CA VAL A 215 -14.07 -14.76 9.05
C VAL A 215 -14.32 -16.26 8.90
N ASN A 216 -13.83 -17.11 9.82
CA ASN A 216 -14.12 -18.55 9.79
C ASN A 216 -15.63 -18.85 9.75
N PHE A 217 -16.42 -18.14 10.56
CA PHE A 217 -17.87 -18.29 10.56
C PHE A 217 -18.50 -17.92 9.20
N LYS A 218 -18.11 -16.77 8.62
CA LYS A 218 -18.59 -16.34 7.29
C LYS A 218 -18.27 -17.38 6.22
N GLU A 219 -17.02 -17.85 6.19
CA GLU A 219 -16.54 -18.78 5.16
C GLU A 219 -17.16 -20.18 5.30
N LEU A 220 -17.36 -20.69 6.51
CA LEU A 220 -18.08 -21.95 6.69
C LEU A 220 -19.57 -21.80 6.37
N LYS A 221 -20.23 -20.74 6.86
CA LYS A 221 -21.65 -20.52 6.57
C LYS A 221 -21.92 -20.36 5.06
N GLY A 222 -21.08 -19.59 4.39
CA GLY A 222 -21.16 -19.30 2.96
C GLY A 222 -20.48 -20.30 2.02
N GLY A 223 -19.73 -21.27 2.57
CA GLY A 223 -18.94 -22.21 1.76
C GLY A 223 -19.80 -23.06 0.82
N ASP A 224 -19.28 -23.35 -0.37
CA ASP A 224 -19.94 -24.17 -1.38
C ASP A 224 -19.66 -25.67 -1.18
N ASN A 225 -20.23 -26.51 -2.05
CA ASN A 225 -19.86 -27.92 -2.11
C ASN A 225 -18.35 -28.07 -2.35
N GLY A 226 -17.71 -28.96 -1.59
CA GLY A 226 -16.26 -29.16 -1.60
C GLY A 226 -15.50 -28.35 -0.56
N THR A 227 -16.12 -27.41 0.17
CA THR A 227 -15.47 -26.78 1.34
C THR A 227 -15.13 -27.85 2.39
N MET A 228 -13.89 -27.83 2.87
CA MET A 228 -13.37 -28.80 3.85
C MET A 228 -12.64 -28.10 5.01
N PHE A 229 -12.76 -28.68 6.20
CA PHE A 229 -11.96 -28.27 7.37
C PHE A 229 -11.77 -29.46 8.32
N TYR A 230 -10.86 -29.34 9.28
CA TYR A 230 -10.70 -30.30 10.37
C TYR A 230 -11.46 -29.78 11.59
N ASP A 231 -12.48 -30.52 12.02
CA ASP A 231 -13.24 -30.26 13.23
C ASP A 231 -12.49 -30.82 14.44
N LYS A 232 -11.85 -29.91 15.20
CA LYS A 232 -11.03 -30.28 16.37
C LYS A 232 -11.84 -30.70 17.59
N ASP A 233 -13.10 -30.30 17.68
CA ASP A 233 -13.95 -30.66 18.81
C ASP A 233 -14.37 -32.13 18.70
N ASN A 234 -14.48 -32.64 17.47
CA ASN A 234 -14.93 -34.01 17.18
C ASN A 234 -13.83 -34.92 16.59
N ASN A 235 -12.64 -34.39 16.30
CA ASN A 235 -11.52 -35.07 15.66
C ASN A 235 -11.89 -35.73 14.31
N ILE A 236 -12.52 -34.96 13.42
CA ILE A 236 -12.93 -35.44 12.09
C ILE A 236 -12.61 -34.42 10.99
N VAL A 237 -12.39 -34.91 9.78
CA VAL A 237 -12.41 -34.07 8.58
C VAL A 237 -13.86 -33.95 8.11
N VAL A 238 -14.31 -32.71 7.90
CA VAL A 238 -15.66 -32.38 7.44
C VAL A 238 -15.60 -31.83 6.02
N ILE A 239 -16.54 -32.22 5.18
CA ILE A 239 -16.71 -31.74 3.80
C ILE A 239 -18.17 -31.34 3.55
N LYS A 240 -18.41 -30.27 2.78
CA LYS A 240 -19.75 -29.90 2.33
C LYS A 240 -20.10 -30.63 1.03
N VAL A 241 -21.19 -31.40 1.02
CA VAL A 241 -21.67 -32.15 -0.14
C VAL A 241 -23.18 -31.94 -0.27
N ASP A 242 -23.63 -31.49 -1.44
CA ASP A 242 -25.04 -31.20 -1.72
C ASP A 242 -25.69 -30.31 -0.64
N GLY A 243 -24.98 -29.24 -0.26
CA GLY A 243 -25.41 -28.28 0.77
C GLY A 243 -25.32 -28.77 2.22
N LYS A 244 -24.95 -30.03 2.47
CA LYS A 244 -24.90 -30.64 3.81
C LYS A 244 -23.46 -30.89 4.25
N TRP A 245 -23.18 -30.66 5.53
CA TRP A 245 -21.90 -31.03 6.14
C TRP A 245 -21.86 -32.53 6.42
N MET A 246 -20.82 -33.19 5.91
CA MET A 246 -20.62 -34.63 6.04
C MET A 246 -19.21 -34.92 6.56
N LYS A 247 -19.07 -36.02 7.29
CA LYS A 247 -17.77 -36.55 7.69
C LYS A 247 -17.09 -37.21 6.50
N VAL A 248 -15.82 -36.90 6.27
CA VAL A 248 -14.95 -37.68 5.38
C VAL A 248 -14.59 -38.98 6.09
N VAL A 249 -14.89 -40.11 5.45
CA VAL A 249 -14.55 -41.44 5.96
C VAL A 249 -13.06 -41.68 5.69
N VAL A 250 -12.33 -42.01 6.75
CA VAL A 250 -10.90 -42.37 6.69
C VAL A 250 -10.71 -43.72 7.38
N GLU A 251 -9.70 -44.45 6.93
CA GLU A 251 -9.30 -45.73 7.53
C GLU A 251 -7.93 -45.58 8.22
N PRO A 252 -7.67 -46.31 9.31
CA PRO A 252 -6.32 -46.39 9.86
C PRO A 252 -5.32 -46.84 8.80
N LEU A 253 -4.08 -46.36 8.92
CA LEU A 253 -3.00 -46.84 8.08
C LEU A 253 -2.84 -48.36 8.20
N PRO A 254 -2.40 -49.06 7.14
CA PRO A 254 -2.06 -50.48 7.21
C PRO A 254 -1.04 -50.73 8.34
N LYS A 255 -1.14 -51.88 9.03
CA LYS A 255 -0.31 -52.20 10.21
C LYS A 255 1.20 -52.10 9.97
N ASN A 256 1.64 -52.30 8.73
CA ASN A 256 3.03 -52.25 8.28
C ASN A 256 3.47 -50.86 7.77
N VAL A 257 2.58 -49.87 7.78
CA VAL A 257 2.88 -48.49 7.39
C VAL A 257 2.93 -47.64 8.65
N LYS A 258 4.11 -47.11 8.97
CA LYS A 258 4.34 -46.17 10.07
C LYS A 258 5.22 -45.04 9.57
N TYR A 259 4.95 -43.84 10.06
CA TYR A 259 5.76 -42.66 9.81
C TYR A 259 6.56 -42.35 11.08
N GLU A 260 7.86 -42.07 10.96
CA GLU A 260 8.79 -41.88 12.09
C GLU A 260 8.90 -40.42 12.57
N PHE A 261 8.14 -39.51 11.95
CA PHE A 261 8.11 -38.09 12.27
C PHE A 261 6.99 -37.75 13.26
#